data_AF-A0A1Y6KJN6-F1
#
_entry.id   AF-A0A1Y6KJN6-F1
#
_cell.length_a   1.000
_cell.length_b   1.000
_cell.length_c   1.000
_cell.angle_alpha   90.00
_cell.angle_beta   90.00
_cell.angle_gamma   90.00
#
_symmetry.space_group_name_H-M   'P 1'
#
loop_
_entity.id
_entity.type
_entity.pdbx_description
1 polymer ?
#
loop_
_entity_poly.entity_id
_entity_poly.type
_entity_poly.pdbx_seq_one_letter_code
_entity_poly.pdbx_strand_id
1 'polypeptide(L)'
;MTEPDTVTRVRNRSKMSLESSLGVLRPWSEQDDQAEAIRRMLETRPEGCAELAEILATARRIDPSDDESWYREWMQCADALGAAARDAVRNGRPELAIRKWSGAVHCYEAAACPFSGSQPRQAVVLSRMRDCAREFLRCADPQGEVVTIPWRADYQLEAYFLPARGERGGAPTVICIGEPGRRKEPSLFKLAAHAERHGLALLVVDLLGSGPDCRFEEIVGSRDLESAIASVTDYVTGRDDVDEDRIAILADDWSSSFVARGIALDPRYAAAVCDAGLWDIHERVFLSRRQAARERGRVPIASDGLAARQIMCPLLVNVPERGWLRADIATRLVAQIKREHPDITLKIVSSQCADSRDADVFVFDWIANRLASPPQSSG
;
A
#
# COMPACT_ATOMS: atom_id res chain seq x y z
N MET A 1 8.94 -53.13 26.20
CA MET A 1 10.16 -52.31 26.13
C MET A 1 10.18 -51.64 24.78
N THR A 2 9.66 -50.42 24.73
CA THR A 2 9.46 -49.63 23.51
C THR A 2 10.40 -48.44 23.56
N GLU A 3 11.48 -48.49 22.78
CA GLU A 3 12.38 -47.37 22.53
C GLU A 3 11.65 -46.30 21.69
N PRO A 4 11.62 -45.03 22.11
CA PRO A 4 11.15 -43.94 21.27
C PRO A 4 12.26 -42.89 21.12
N ASP A 5 13.21 -43.02 20.17
CA ASP A 5 14.25 -41.96 20.08
C ASP A 5 15.03 -41.77 18.77
N THR A 6 14.46 -42.12 17.60
CA THR A 6 15.17 -41.92 16.32
C THR A 6 14.54 -40.86 15.41
N VAL A 7 13.26 -40.54 15.56
CA VAL A 7 12.56 -39.55 14.70
C VAL A 7 12.79 -38.10 15.18
N THR A 8 13.04 -37.89 16.47
CA THR A 8 13.26 -36.55 17.06
C THR A 8 14.66 -35.98 16.73
N ARG A 9 15.66 -36.85 16.50
CA ARG A 9 17.05 -36.42 16.21
C ARG A 9 17.29 -35.95 14.78
N VAL A 10 16.51 -36.40 13.80
CA VAL A 10 16.66 -35.96 12.39
C VAL A 10 16.00 -34.59 12.16
N ARG A 11 14.86 -34.31 12.82
CA ARG A 11 14.18 -33.00 12.73
C ARG A 11 14.96 -31.84 13.36
N ASN A 12 15.76 -32.10 14.40
CA ASN A 12 16.57 -31.05 15.05
C ASN A 12 17.86 -30.70 14.31
N ARG A 13 18.40 -31.57 13.44
CA ARG A 13 19.58 -31.23 12.62
C ARG A 13 19.25 -30.34 11.41
N SER A 14 18.04 -30.42 10.86
CA SER A 14 17.61 -29.57 9.73
C SER A 14 17.22 -28.16 10.17
N LYS A 15 16.74 -27.96 11.40
CA LYS A 15 16.44 -26.64 11.96
C LYS A 15 17.69 -25.86 12.39
N MET A 16 18.73 -26.54 12.88
CA MET A 16 19.99 -25.91 13.26
C MET A 16 20.88 -25.51 12.06
N SER A 17 20.53 -25.86 10.83
CA SER A 17 21.29 -25.49 9.62
C SER A 17 20.84 -24.18 8.97
N LEU A 18 19.73 -23.58 9.41
CA LEU A 18 19.24 -22.29 8.88
C LEU A 18 19.50 -21.12 9.84
N GLU A 19 19.53 -21.37 11.15
CA GLU A 19 19.75 -20.33 12.17
C GLU A 19 21.23 -20.16 12.58
N SER A 20 22.09 -21.15 12.34
CA SER A 20 23.53 -21.05 12.67
C SER A 20 24.38 -20.32 11.62
N SER A 21 23.80 -19.95 10.48
CA SER A 21 24.42 -19.09 9.47
C SER A 21 24.21 -17.59 9.73
N LEU A 22 23.43 -17.22 10.75
CA LEU A 22 23.19 -15.82 11.16
C LEU A 22 24.28 -15.29 12.11
N GLY A 23 25.52 -15.68 11.87
CA GLY A 23 26.69 -15.22 12.60
C GLY A 23 27.55 -14.28 11.77
N VAL A 24 27.67 -13.04 12.26
CA VAL A 24 28.64 -11.98 11.91
C VAL A 24 28.13 -10.94 10.91
N LEU A 25 27.81 -9.77 11.47
CA LEU A 25 27.52 -8.47 10.84
C LEU A 25 28.10 -8.32 9.42
N ARG A 26 27.27 -8.63 8.42
CA ARG A 26 27.30 -8.02 7.09
C ARG A 26 26.12 -7.05 7.01
N PRO A 27 26.23 -5.92 6.29
CA PRO A 27 25.08 -5.06 6.08
C PRO A 27 23.97 -5.88 5.39
N TRP A 28 22.73 -5.61 5.76
CA TRP A 28 21.53 -6.19 5.15
C TRP A 28 21.67 -6.14 3.62
N SER A 29 21.47 -7.27 2.94
CA SER A 29 22.10 -7.52 1.64
C SER A 29 21.15 -7.22 0.46
N GLU A 30 21.71 -6.76 -0.67
CA GLU A 30 20.98 -6.52 -1.93
C GLU A 30 20.21 -7.75 -2.46
N GLN A 31 20.64 -8.96 -2.05
CA GLN A 31 19.95 -10.22 -2.37
C GLN A 31 18.59 -10.34 -1.65
N ASP A 32 18.46 -9.76 -0.46
CA ASP A 32 17.20 -9.72 0.28
C ASP A 32 16.20 -8.77 -0.39
N ASP A 33 16.67 -7.65 -0.94
CA ASP A 33 15.85 -6.67 -1.67
C ASP A 33 15.33 -7.24 -3.00
N GLN A 34 16.18 -7.97 -3.73
CA GLN A 34 15.79 -8.65 -4.97
C GLN A 34 14.72 -9.73 -4.73
N ALA A 35 14.90 -10.53 -3.67
CA ALA A 35 13.94 -11.57 -3.30
C ALA A 35 12.59 -10.97 -2.90
N GLU A 36 12.60 -9.87 -2.14
CA GLU A 36 11.40 -9.16 -1.73
C GLU A 36 10.69 -8.49 -2.91
N ALA A 37 11.43 -7.90 -3.86
CA ALA A 37 10.84 -7.35 -5.09
C ALA A 37 10.09 -8.42 -5.89
N ILE A 38 10.69 -9.60 -6.05
CA ILE A 38 10.05 -10.73 -6.74
C ILE A 38 8.83 -11.22 -5.96
N ARG A 39 8.94 -11.37 -4.63
CA ARG A 39 7.82 -11.79 -3.78
C ARG A 39 6.62 -10.84 -3.93
N ARG A 40 6.85 -9.53 -3.90
CA ARG A 40 5.79 -8.52 -4.08
C ARG A 40 5.13 -8.61 -5.43
N MET A 41 5.89 -8.74 -6.52
CA MET A 41 5.32 -8.94 -7.85
C MET A 41 4.48 -10.22 -7.98
N LEU A 42 4.79 -11.25 -7.18
CA LEU A 42 3.97 -12.46 -7.10
C LEU A 42 2.72 -12.26 -6.25
N GLU A 43 2.74 -11.34 -5.29
CA GLU A 43 1.63 -11.02 -4.40
C GLU A 43 0.64 -10.02 -5.00
N THR A 44 1.06 -9.06 -5.83
CA THR A 44 0.19 -7.98 -6.36
C THR A 44 -0.50 -8.31 -7.70
N ARG A 45 -0.66 -9.59 -8.03
CA ARG A 45 -0.98 -10.05 -9.39
C ARG A 45 -2.44 -9.84 -9.80
N PRO A 46 -2.69 -9.35 -11.02
CA PRO A 46 -3.94 -9.59 -11.71
C PRO A 46 -3.99 -11.02 -12.32
N GLU A 47 -5.15 -11.69 -12.31
CA GLU A 47 -5.35 -12.98 -12.97
C GLU A 47 -4.99 -12.96 -14.46
N GLY A 48 -4.22 -13.97 -14.89
CA GLY A 48 -3.74 -14.16 -16.27
C GLY A 48 -2.30 -14.68 -16.28
N CYS A 49 -2.09 -15.92 -16.73
CA CYS A 49 -0.77 -16.58 -16.68
C CYS A 49 0.30 -15.96 -17.61
N ALA A 50 -0.04 -14.97 -18.44
CA ALA A 50 0.90 -14.38 -19.39
C ALA A 50 1.96 -13.53 -18.70
N GLU A 51 1.58 -12.70 -17.72
CA GLU A 51 2.53 -11.85 -16.99
C GLU A 51 3.43 -12.66 -16.05
N LEU A 52 2.98 -13.82 -15.53
CA LEU A 52 3.83 -14.70 -14.69
C LEU A 52 4.97 -15.27 -15.51
N ALA A 53 4.65 -15.76 -16.71
CA ALA A 53 5.63 -16.32 -17.61
C ALA A 53 6.70 -15.27 -17.95
N GLU A 54 6.30 -14.02 -18.20
CA GLU A 54 7.24 -12.93 -18.48
C GLU A 54 8.11 -12.56 -17.28
N ILE A 55 7.54 -12.49 -16.07
CA ILE A 55 8.28 -12.22 -14.82
C ILE A 55 9.30 -13.35 -14.56
N LEU A 56 8.87 -14.60 -14.66
CA LEU A 56 9.75 -15.76 -14.45
C LEU A 56 10.81 -15.88 -15.55
N ALA A 57 10.45 -15.60 -16.81
CA ALA A 57 11.40 -15.60 -17.92
C ALA A 57 12.45 -14.50 -17.72
N THR A 58 12.03 -13.31 -17.28
CA THR A 58 12.93 -12.20 -16.98
C THR A 58 13.86 -12.54 -15.83
N ALA A 59 13.33 -13.04 -14.70
CA ALA A 59 14.13 -13.46 -13.57
C ALA A 59 15.18 -14.53 -13.93
N ARG A 60 14.89 -15.41 -14.91
CA ARG A 60 15.83 -16.42 -15.41
C ARG A 60 16.94 -15.87 -16.31
N ARG A 61 16.76 -14.68 -16.89
CA ARG A 61 17.80 -14.01 -17.70
C ARG A 61 18.77 -13.19 -16.87
N ILE A 62 18.38 -12.85 -15.63
CA ILE A 62 19.23 -12.08 -14.73
C ILE A 62 20.46 -12.91 -14.40
N ASP A 63 21.62 -12.34 -14.72
CA ASP A 63 22.92 -12.90 -14.44
C ASP A 63 23.41 -12.36 -13.09
N PRO A 64 23.53 -13.20 -12.04
CA PRO A 64 24.00 -12.75 -10.73
C PRO A 64 25.45 -12.22 -10.73
N SER A 65 26.20 -12.41 -11.82
CA SER A 65 27.56 -11.92 -11.98
C SER A 65 27.67 -10.58 -12.74
N ASP A 66 26.56 -10.05 -13.26
CA ASP A 66 26.48 -8.75 -13.93
C ASP A 66 25.58 -7.80 -13.13
N ASP A 67 26.20 -6.84 -12.44
CA ASP A 67 25.54 -5.84 -11.60
C ASP A 67 24.45 -5.04 -12.34
N GLU A 68 24.57 -4.92 -13.67
CA GLU A 68 23.61 -4.19 -14.51
C GLU A 68 22.49 -5.08 -15.06
N SER A 69 22.65 -6.41 -14.99
CA SER A 69 21.72 -7.37 -15.57
C SER A 69 20.33 -7.23 -14.95
N TRP A 70 20.24 -7.03 -13.64
CA TRP A 70 18.97 -6.79 -12.96
C TRP A 70 18.21 -5.59 -13.58
N TYR A 71 18.83 -4.41 -13.60
CA TYR A 71 18.19 -3.20 -14.11
C TYR A 71 17.80 -3.36 -15.58
N ARG A 72 18.74 -3.87 -16.40
CA ARG A 72 18.58 -4.01 -17.84
C ARG A 72 17.44 -4.96 -18.20
N GLU A 73 17.39 -6.15 -17.60
CA GLU A 73 16.39 -7.17 -17.91
C GLU A 73 14.98 -6.74 -17.47
N TRP A 74 14.85 -6.12 -16.28
CA TRP A 74 13.57 -5.60 -15.82
C TRP A 74 13.06 -4.42 -16.63
N MET A 75 13.95 -3.47 -16.98
CA MET A 75 13.61 -2.35 -17.88
C MET A 75 13.14 -2.86 -19.25
N GLN A 76 13.85 -3.83 -19.82
CA GLN A 76 13.48 -4.41 -21.12
C GLN A 76 12.12 -5.12 -21.07
N CYS A 77 11.84 -5.87 -20.01
CA CYS A 77 10.54 -6.50 -19.80
C CYS A 77 9.43 -5.44 -19.69
N ALA A 78 9.66 -4.41 -18.89
CA ALA A 78 8.70 -3.34 -18.67
C ALA A 78 8.39 -2.56 -19.97
N ASP A 79 9.41 -2.20 -20.74
CA ASP A 79 9.26 -1.51 -22.02
C ASP A 79 8.46 -2.36 -23.03
N ALA A 80 8.72 -3.67 -23.08
CA ALA A 80 7.99 -4.61 -23.94
C ALA A 80 6.50 -4.71 -23.54
N LEU A 81 6.21 -4.80 -22.23
CA LEU A 81 4.84 -4.80 -21.71
C LEU A 81 4.13 -3.49 -22.02
N GLY A 82 4.79 -2.33 -21.84
CA GLY A 82 4.23 -1.03 -22.19
C GLY A 82 3.93 -0.89 -23.69
N ALA A 83 4.80 -1.42 -24.56
CA ALA A 83 4.53 -1.47 -26.00
C ALA A 83 3.33 -2.37 -26.34
N ALA A 84 3.26 -3.55 -25.74
CA ALA A 84 2.12 -4.47 -25.89
C ALA A 84 0.80 -3.86 -25.39
N ALA A 85 0.85 -3.02 -24.36
CA ALA A 85 -0.31 -2.29 -23.86
C ALA A 85 -0.84 -1.29 -24.89
N ARG A 86 0.05 -0.45 -25.46
CA ARG A 86 -0.31 0.47 -26.55
C ARG A 86 -0.88 -0.26 -27.76
N ASP A 87 -0.32 -1.42 -28.11
CA ASP A 87 -0.85 -2.27 -29.17
C ASP A 87 -2.24 -2.79 -28.85
N ALA A 88 -2.49 -3.20 -27.61
CA ALA A 88 -3.81 -3.63 -27.18
C ALA A 88 -4.85 -2.50 -27.31
N VAL A 89 -4.51 -1.25 -26.93
CA VAL A 89 -5.38 -0.08 -27.14
C VAL A 89 -5.69 0.12 -28.63
N ARG A 90 -4.66 0.13 -29.49
CA ARG A 90 -4.83 0.30 -30.95
C ARG A 90 -5.74 -0.75 -31.58
N ASN A 91 -5.80 -1.94 -30.98
CA ASN A 91 -6.63 -3.04 -31.42
C ASN A 91 -7.98 -3.13 -30.68
N GLY A 92 -8.39 -2.10 -29.92
CA GLY A 92 -9.67 -2.08 -29.22
C GLY A 92 -9.78 -3.06 -28.06
N ARG A 93 -8.66 -3.38 -27.38
CA ARG A 93 -8.60 -4.31 -26.24
C ARG A 93 -8.15 -3.58 -24.95
N PRO A 94 -8.95 -2.67 -24.39
CA PRO A 94 -8.55 -1.83 -23.25
C PRO A 94 -8.24 -2.64 -21.99
N GLU A 95 -9.00 -3.70 -21.68
CA GLU A 95 -8.72 -4.55 -20.51
C GLU A 95 -7.34 -5.22 -20.59
N LEU A 96 -6.92 -5.64 -21.80
CA LEU A 96 -5.59 -6.20 -22.01
C LEU A 96 -4.52 -5.12 -21.84
N ALA A 97 -4.78 -3.90 -22.32
CA ALA A 97 -3.86 -2.77 -22.14
C ALA A 97 -3.62 -2.47 -20.65
N ILE A 98 -4.68 -2.42 -19.84
CA ILE A 98 -4.61 -2.19 -18.39
C ILE A 98 -3.74 -3.25 -17.71
N ARG A 99 -3.95 -4.54 -18.02
CA ARG A 99 -3.11 -5.62 -17.46
C ARG A 99 -1.64 -5.47 -17.86
N LYS A 100 -1.37 -5.09 -19.10
CA LYS A 100 0.00 -4.91 -19.60
C LYS A 100 0.70 -3.69 -18.99
N TRP A 101 0.02 -2.55 -18.84
CA TRP A 101 0.58 -1.40 -18.12
C TRP A 101 0.82 -1.71 -16.64
N SER A 102 -0.10 -2.43 -15.99
CA SER A 102 0.08 -2.90 -14.61
C SER A 102 1.35 -3.75 -14.48
N GLY A 103 1.53 -4.74 -15.37
CA GLY A 103 2.76 -5.55 -15.40
C GLY A 103 4.03 -4.73 -15.67
N ALA A 104 3.95 -3.75 -16.58
CA ALA A 104 5.07 -2.86 -16.88
C ALA A 104 5.48 -2.04 -15.65
N VAL A 105 4.52 -1.45 -14.93
CA VAL A 105 4.78 -0.66 -13.71
C VAL A 105 5.47 -1.48 -12.63
N HIS A 106 5.04 -2.72 -12.41
CA HIS A 106 5.69 -3.61 -11.45
C HIS A 106 7.12 -4.01 -11.88
N CYS A 107 7.36 -4.23 -13.18
CA CYS A 107 8.70 -4.49 -13.69
C CYS A 107 9.62 -3.25 -13.56
N TYR A 108 9.09 -2.05 -13.79
CA TYR A 108 9.82 -0.80 -13.56
C TYR A 108 10.17 -0.60 -12.08
N GLU A 109 9.23 -0.87 -11.16
CA GLU A 109 9.48 -0.81 -9.72
C GLU A 109 10.56 -1.82 -9.30
N ALA A 110 10.50 -3.06 -9.82
CA ALA A 110 11.53 -4.06 -9.59
C ALA A 110 12.90 -3.61 -10.11
N ALA A 111 12.97 -2.97 -11.30
CA ALA A 111 14.21 -2.44 -11.85
C ALA A 111 14.89 -1.43 -10.91
N ALA A 112 14.11 -0.61 -10.19
CA ALA A 112 14.64 0.39 -9.26
C ALA A 112 15.08 -0.17 -7.90
N CYS A 113 14.66 -1.40 -7.52
CA CYS A 113 14.81 -1.91 -6.16
C CYS A 113 16.25 -1.93 -5.63
N PRO A 114 17.27 -2.48 -6.35
CA PRO A 114 18.65 -2.46 -5.87
C PRO A 114 19.33 -1.07 -5.97
N PHE A 115 18.70 -0.12 -6.66
CA PHE A 115 19.31 1.17 -7.02
C PHE A 115 18.62 2.35 -6.35
N SER A 116 18.14 2.17 -5.11
CA SER A 116 17.52 3.22 -4.28
C SER A 116 18.41 4.45 -4.04
N GLY A 117 19.71 4.41 -4.38
CA GLY A 117 20.61 5.57 -4.38
C GLY A 117 20.96 6.19 -5.76
N SER A 118 20.51 5.61 -6.89
CA SER A 118 20.87 6.10 -8.24
C SER A 118 19.81 7.03 -8.83
N GLN A 119 19.95 8.33 -8.58
CA GLN A 119 18.96 9.32 -9.03
C GLN A 119 18.66 9.30 -10.55
N PRO A 120 19.64 9.15 -11.46
CA PRO A 120 19.33 9.12 -12.90
C PRO A 120 18.45 7.92 -13.29
N ARG A 121 18.70 6.73 -12.71
CA ARG A 121 17.90 5.53 -12.99
C ARG A 121 16.49 5.65 -12.45
N GLN A 122 16.34 6.22 -11.25
CA GLN A 122 15.05 6.47 -10.64
C GLN A 122 14.22 7.46 -11.44
N ALA A 123 14.83 8.53 -11.96
CA ALA A 123 14.14 9.50 -12.80
C ALA A 123 13.59 8.84 -14.08
N VAL A 124 14.37 7.97 -14.72
CA VAL A 124 13.93 7.21 -15.90
C VAL A 124 12.78 6.26 -15.55
N VAL A 125 12.94 5.45 -14.50
CA VAL A 125 11.92 4.51 -14.02
C VAL A 125 10.61 5.25 -13.70
N LEU A 126 10.68 6.33 -12.93
CA LEU A 126 9.51 7.14 -12.57
C LEU A 126 8.83 7.73 -13.81
N SER A 127 9.61 8.28 -14.75
CA SER A 127 9.05 8.81 -16.00
C SER A 127 8.26 7.73 -16.74
N ARG A 128 8.81 6.51 -16.84
CA ARG A 128 8.15 5.40 -17.53
C ARG A 128 6.90 4.90 -16.81
N MET A 129 6.93 4.78 -15.48
CA MET A 129 5.75 4.43 -14.68
C MET A 129 4.63 5.46 -14.85
N ARG A 130 4.98 6.75 -14.83
CA ARG A 130 4.04 7.85 -15.08
C ARG A 130 3.46 7.84 -16.48
N ASP A 131 4.25 7.49 -17.49
CA ASP A 131 3.74 7.35 -18.86
C ASP A 131 2.69 6.24 -18.95
N CYS A 132 2.94 5.07 -18.33
CA CYS A 132 1.93 4.01 -18.22
C CYS A 132 0.66 4.47 -17.50
N ALA A 133 0.80 5.17 -16.37
CA ALA A 133 -0.35 5.70 -15.62
C ALA A 133 -1.14 6.73 -16.43
N ARG A 134 -0.48 7.67 -17.13
CA ARG A 134 -1.13 8.65 -18.00
C ARG A 134 -1.87 7.99 -19.17
N GLU A 135 -1.26 7.00 -19.81
CA GLU A 135 -1.93 6.26 -20.88
C GLU A 135 -3.18 5.52 -20.37
N PHE A 136 -3.08 4.92 -19.18
CA PHE A 136 -4.23 4.30 -18.50
C PHE A 136 -5.35 5.31 -18.20
N LEU A 137 -5.04 6.45 -17.57
CA LEU A 137 -6.03 7.49 -17.24
C LEU A 137 -6.74 8.03 -18.50
N ARG A 138 -6.02 8.15 -19.62
CA ARG A 138 -6.61 8.58 -20.91
C ARG A 138 -7.57 7.55 -21.52
N CYS A 139 -7.39 6.28 -21.18
CA CYS A 139 -8.25 5.19 -21.66
C CYS A 139 -9.40 4.86 -20.70
N ALA A 140 -9.37 5.39 -19.48
CA ALA A 140 -10.46 5.25 -18.53
C ALA A 140 -11.72 5.97 -19.04
N ASP A 141 -12.89 5.48 -18.64
CA ASP A 141 -14.18 6.08 -18.95
C ASP A 141 -15.03 6.14 -17.67
N PRO A 142 -15.24 7.32 -17.06
CA PRO A 142 -14.79 8.64 -17.51
C PRO A 142 -13.26 8.79 -17.51
N GLN A 143 -12.76 9.74 -18.32
CA GLN A 143 -11.32 10.00 -18.42
C GLN A 143 -10.75 10.44 -17.06
N GLY A 144 -9.66 9.80 -16.63
CA GLY A 144 -8.95 10.16 -15.41
C GLY A 144 -8.05 11.39 -15.57
N GLU A 145 -7.61 11.93 -14.43
CA GLU A 145 -6.84 13.17 -14.33
C GLU A 145 -5.54 12.97 -13.57
N VAL A 146 -4.48 13.67 -13.99
CA VAL A 146 -3.30 13.93 -13.16
C VAL A 146 -3.55 15.25 -12.46
N VAL A 147 -3.52 15.24 -11.14
CA VAL A 147 -3.90 16.38 -10.32
C VAL A 147 -2.75 16.81 -9.42
N THR A 148 -2.72 18.09 -9.08
CA THR A 148 -1.71 18.67 -8.21
C THR A 148 -2.37 19.22 -6.96
N ILE A 149 -1.93 18.75 -5.80
CA ILE A 149 -2.50 19.09 -4.50
C ILE A 149 -1.49 19.99 -3.76
N PRO A 150 -1.86 21.24 -3.46
CA PRO A 150 -1.04 22.11 -2.62
C PRO A 150 -0.94 21.52 -1.21
N TRP A 151 0.28 21.37 -0.69
CA TRP A 151 0.50 20.96 0.70
C TRP A 151 1.47 21.91 1.40
N ARG A 152 2.69 22.05 0.87
CA ARG A 152 3.66 23.07 1.31
C ARG A 152 3.94 24.06 0.19
N ALA A 153 4.46 25.23 0.56
CA ALA A 153 4.76 26.29 -0.38
C ALA A 153 5.75 25.85 -1.50
N ASP A 154 6.73 25.04 -1.15
CA ASP A 154 7.78 24.51 -2.04
C ASP A 154 7.57 23.03 -2.40
N TYR A 155 6.48 22.41 -1.94
CA TYR A 155 6.25 20.97 -2.10
C TYR A 155 4.78 20.65 -2.33
N GLN A 156 4.48 20.31 -3.58
CA GLN A 156 3.14 19.93 -4.03
C GLN A 156 3.09 18.42 -4.27
N LEU A 157 1.95 17.82 -3.94
CA LEU A 157 1.70 16.41 -4.19
C LEU A 157 1.14 16.21 -5.59
N GLU A 158 1.57 15.16 -6.26
CA GLU A 158 0.95 14.71 -7.51
C GLU A 158 0.06 13.52 -7.18
N ALA A 159 -1.16 13.52 -7.70
CA ALA A 159 -2.13 12.45 -7.51
C ALA A 159 -2.80 12.08 -8.83
N TYR A 160 -3.43 10.90 -8.84
CA TYR A 160 -4.26 10.44 -9.94
C TYR A 160 -5.71 10.37 -9.48
N PHE A 161 -6.61 11.03 -10.20
CA PHE A 161 -8.04 11.00 -9.93
C PHE A 161 -8.77 10.24 -11.03
N LEU A 162 -9.57 9.26 -10.64
CA LEU A 162 -10.49 8.51 -11.50
C LEU A 162 -11.93 8.85 -11.07
N PRO A 163 -12.70 9.56 -11.91
CA PRO A 163 -14.10 9.84 -11.62
C PRO A 163 -14.95 8.55 -11.60
N ALA A 164 -16.01 8.53 -10.79
CA ALA A 164 -17.01 7.47 -10.84
C ALA A 164 -17.84 7.54 -12.14
N ARG A 165 -18.34 6.39 -12.61
CA ARG A 165 -19.38 6.34 -13.64
C ARG A 165 -20.73 6.73 -13.03
N GLY A 166 -21.39 7.76 -13.55
CA GLY A 166 -22.73 8.15 -13.10
C GLY A 166 -23.12 9.58 -13.46
N GLU A 167 -24.37 9.95 -13.14
CA GLU A 167 -24.87 11.31 -13.36
C GLU A 167 -24.19 12.33 -12.44
N ARG A 168 -24.10 13.57 -12.93
CA ARG A 168 -23.55 14.71 -12.18
C ARG A 168 -24.32 14.92 -10.88
N GLY A 169 -23.62 14.76 -9.76
CA GLY A 169 -24.19 14.90 -8.43
C GLY A 169 -23.42 14.04 -7.44
N GLY A 170 -22.24 14.52 -7.03
CA GLY A 170 -21.40 13.98 -5.96
C GLY A 170 -21.18 12.47 -5.97
N ALA A 171 -20.05 12.01 -6.50
CA ALA A 171 -19.68 10.61 -6.39
C ALA A 171 -19.12 10.30 -4.99
N PRO A 172 -19.51 9.15 -4.38
CA PRO A 172 -18.78 8.63 -3.22
C PRO A 172 -17.32 8.38 -3.61
N THR A 173 -16.39 8.80 -2.78
CA THR A 173 -14.97 8.90 -3.15
C THR A 173 -14.09 8.14 -2.18
N VAL A 174 -13.09 7.43 -2.70
CA VAL A 174 -12.03 6.80 -1.91
C VAL A 174 -10.72 7.53 -2.15
N ILE A 175 -10.10 8.00 -1.07
CA ILE A 175 -8.74 8.53 -1.04
C ILE A 175 -7.80 7.38 -0.67
N CYS A 176 -6.87 7.04 -1.54
CA CYS A 176 -5.79 6.10 -1.26
C CYS A 176 -4.49 6.87 -1.03
N ILE A 177 -3.93 6.70 0.17
CA ILE A 177 -2.61 7.22 0.52
C ILE A 177 -1.60 6.10 0.34
N GLY A 178 -0.64 6.30 -0.57
CA GLY A 178 0.43 5.37 -0.86
C GLY A 178 1.42 5.20 0.31
N GLU A 179 2.10 4.07 0.34
CA GLU A 179 3.14 3.78 1.32
C GLU A 179 4.28 4.82 1.23
N PRO A 180 4.73 5.39 2.36
CA PRO A 180 5.90 6.26 2.37
C PRO A 180 7.10 5.56 1.71
N GLY A 181 7.75 6.25 0.78
CA GLY A 181 8.92 5.72 0.07
C GLY A 181 8.57 4.93 -1.19
N ARG A 182 7.28 4.68 -1.44
CA ARG A 182 6.79 4.18 -2.71
C ARG A 182 6.08 5.25 -3.53
N ARG A 183 6.09 5.03 -4.84
CA ARG A 183 5.34 5.85 -5.78
C ARG A 183 3.93 5.26 -5.93
N LYS A 184 2.95 6.13 -6.21
CA LYS A 184 1.53 5.77 -6.28
C LYS A 184 1.11 4.93 -7.49
N GLU A 185 1.93 4.84 -8.54
CA GLU A 185 1.54 4.19 -9.81
C GLU A 185 1.10 2.73 -9.63
N PRO A 186 1.76 1.85 -8.85
CA PRO A 186 1.26 0.50 -8.60
C PRO A 186 -0.13 0.48 -7.96
N SER A 187 -0.38 1.36 -6.98
CA SER A 187 -1.67 1.47 -6.29
C SER A 187 -2.81 1.86 -7.23
N LEU A 188 -2.54 2.71 -8.24
CA LEU A 188 -3.53 3.03 -9.27
C LEU A 188 -4.05 1.77 -9.98
N PHE A 189 -3.14 0.92 -10.45
CA PHE A 189 -3.50 -0.31 -11.16
C PHE A 189 -4.09 -1.39 -10.24
N LYS A 190 -3.69 -1.39 -8.96
CA LYS A 190 -4.25 -2.28 -7.94
C LYS A 190 -5.72 -1.96 -7.66
N LEU A 191 -6.06 -0.67 -7.50
CA LEU A 191 -7.31 -0.25 -6.88
C LEU A 191 -8.39 0.22 -7.86
N ALA A 192 -8.02 0.67 -9.07
CA ALA A 192 -8.95 1.28 -10.02
C ALA A 192 -10.15 0.38 -10.36
N ALA A 193 -9.92 -0.91 -10.61
CA ALA A 193 -11.00 -1.85 -10.96
C ALA A 193 -11.97 -2.10 -9.79
N HIS A 194 -11.48 -2.02 -8.55
CA HIS A 194 -12.34 -2.15 -7.37
C HIS A 194 -13.22 -0.90 -7.22
N ALA A 195 -12.64 0.30 -7.33
CA ALA A 195 -13.39 1.55 -7.27
C ALA A 195 -14.47 1.60 -8.36
N GLU A 196 -14.11 1.29 -9.61
CA GLU A 196 -15.03 1.26 -10.75
C GLU A 196 -16.21 0.30 -10.52
N ARG A 197 -15.94 -0.92 -10.02
CA ARG A 197 -16.98 -1.92 -9.74
C ARG A 197 -18.02 -1.44 -8.73
N HIS A 198 -17.62 -0.59 -7.79
CA HIS A 198 -18.51 -0.06 -6.76
C HIS A 198 -19.08 1.33 -7.08
N GLY A 199 -18.79 1.88 -8.27
CA GLY A 199 -19.23 3.23 -8.62
C GLY A 199 -18.60 4.31 -7.75
N LEU A 200 -17.38 4.09 -7.27
CA LEU A 200 -16.63 5.01 -6.44
C LEU A 200 -15.65 5.81 -7.29
N ALA A 201 -15.50 7.10 -7.00
CA ALA A 201 -14.36 7.86 -7.48
C ALA A 201 -13.12 7.44 -6.67
N LEU A 202 -11.94 7.51 -7.28
CA LEU A 202 -10.68 7.11 -6.67
C LEU A 202 -9.64 8.20 -6.83
N LEU A 203 -9.12 8.70 -5.72
CA LEU A 203 -7.91 9.50 -5.68
C LEU A 203 -6.76 8.65 -5.16
N VAL A 204 -5.66 8.53 -5.90
CA VAL A 204 -4.44 7.85 -5.45
C VAL A 204 -3.31 8.87 -5.36
N VAL A 205 -2.70 9.00 -4.19
CA VAL A 205 -1.66 9.99 -3.91
C VAL A 205 -0.51 9.38 -3.11
N ASP A 206 0.71 9.79 -3.40
CA ASP A 206 1.89 9.52 -2.56
C ASP A 206 2.48 10.83 -2.05
N LEU A 207 3.27 10.76 -0.98
CA LEU A 207 3.89 11.93 -0.36
C LEU A 207 5.26 12.28 -0.97
N LEU A 208 5.62 11.69 -2.11
CA LEU A 208 6.92 11.88 -2.76
C LEU A 208 6.92 13.00 -3.81
N GLY A 209 5.79 13.69 -3.96
CA GLY A 209 5.65 14.88 -4.79
C GLY A 209 5.73 14.62 -6.30
N SER A 210 5.73 15.70 -7.08
CA SER A 210 5.77 15.64 -8.55
C SER A 210 7.17 15.40 -9.12
N GLY A 211 8.24 15.60 -8.35
CA GLY A 211 9.62 15.44 -8.80
C GLY A 211 10.14 13.99 -8.74
N PRO A 212 11.21 13.67 -9.49
CA PRO A 212 11.97 12.44 -9.27
C PRO A 212 12.74 12.46 -7.95
N ASP A 213 13.08 13.66 -7.47
CA ASP A 213 13.75 13.87 -6.20
C ASP A 213 12.82 13.51 -5.04
N CYS A 214 13.23 12.48 -4.31
CA CYS A 214 12.50 11.99 -3.15
C CYS A 214 13.08 12.68 -1.91
N ARG A 215 12.31 13.57 -1.26
CA ARG A 215 12.68 14.17 0.04
C ARG A 215 12.22 13.28 1.20
N PHE A 216 12.36 11.96 1.06
CA PHE A 216 11.71 10.97 1.92
C PHE A 216 11.96 11.23 3.42
N GLU A 217 13.23 11.35 3.82
CA GLU A 217 13.62 11.55 5.22
C GLU A 217 13.09 12.87 5.78
N GLU A 218 13.06 13.91 4.94
CA GLU A 218 12.51 15.21 5.33
C GLU A 218 11.00 15.16 5.51
N ILE A 219 10.29 14.49 4.59
CA ILE A 219 8.84 14.38 4.63
C ILE A 219 8.40 13.51 5.81
N VAL A 220 8.93 12.29 5.93
CA VAL A 220 8.55 11.35 6.99
C VAL A 220 9.02 11.82 8.37
N GLY A 221 10.17 12.49 8.44
CA GLY A 221 10.67 13.10 9.67
C GLY A 221 9.94 14.38 10.08
N SER A 222 9.05 14.91 9.25
CA SER A 222 8.42 16.18 9.51
C SER A 222 7.28 16.09 10.52
N ARG A 223 7.11 17.14 11.33
CA ARG A 223 6.04 17.27 12.32
C ARG A 223 4.67 17.60 11.74
N ASP A 224 4.63 18.00 10.47
CA ASP A 224 3.43 18.39 9.75
C ASP A 224 2.95 17.29 8.78
N LEU A 225 3.49 16.07 8.87
CA LEU A 225 3.16 14.97 7.97
C LEU A 225 1.64 14.72 7.90
N GLU A 226 0.95 14.80 9.03
CA GLU A 226 -0.50 14.64 9.13
C GLU A 226 -1.28 15.74 8.39
N SER A 227 -0.70 16.93 8.19
CA SER A 227 -1.37 18.01 7.45
C SER A 227 -1.51 17.72 5.95
N ALA A 228 -0.75 16.75 5.43
CA ALA A 228 -0.96 16.24 4.06
C ALA A 228 -2.36 15.64 3.90
N ILE A 229 -2.86 14.96 4.93
CA ILE A 229 -4.19 14.32 4.93
C ILE A 229 -5.29 15.37 4.81
N ALA A 230 -5.18 16.46 5.57
CA ALA A 230 -6.09 17.60 5.45
C ALA A 230 -6.03 18.23 4.05
N SER A 231 -4.82 18.45 3.53
CA SER A 231 -4.62 19.05 2.19
C SER A 231 -5.21 18.21 1.06
N VAL A 232 -5.04 16.88 1.13
CA VAL A 232 -5.62 15.94 0.17
C VAL A 232 -7.15 15.94 0.25
N THR A 233 -7.70 16.04 1.45
CA THR A 233 -9.15 16.06 1.66
C THR A 233 -9.77 17.40 1.27
N ASP A 234 -9.08 18.52 1.49
CA ASP A 234 -9.47 19.84 0.98
C ASP A 234 -9.56 19.84 -0.54
N TYR A 235 -8.62 19.18 -1.22
CA TYR A 235 -8.68 19.01 -2.68
C TYR A 235 -9.93 18.23 -3.11
N VAL A 236 -10.22 17.10 -2.46
CA VAL A 236 -11.34 16.23 -2.82
C VAL A 236 -12.69 16.91 -2.56
N THR A 237 -12.85 17.54 -1.40
CA THR A 237 -14.08 18.28 -1.03
C THR A 237 -14.30 19.54 -1.87
N GLY A 238 -13.24 20.09 -2.46
CA GLY A 238 -13.33 21.22 -3.38
C GLY A 238 -13.86 20.88 -4.79
N ARG A 239 -14.07 19.59 -5.10
CA ARG A 239 -14.55 19.15 -6.41
C ARG A 239 -16.09 19.11 -6.48
N ASP A 240 -16.65 19.51 -7.62
CA ASP A 240 -18.09 19.51 -7.87
C ASP A 240 -18.66 18.12 -8.22
N ASP A 241 -17.79 17.19 -8.59
CA ASP A 241 -18.11 15.80 -8.93
C ASP A 241 -17.95 14.83 -7.75
N VAL A 242 -17.66 15.32 -6.54
CA VAL A 242 -17.49 14.54 -5.31
C VAL A 242 -18.61 14.83 -4.30
N ASP A 243 -19.05 13.81 -3.58
CA ASP A 243 -19.94 13.96 -2.43
C ASP A 243 -19.10 14.04 -1.14
N GLU A 244 -19.09 15.22 -0.52
CA GLU A 244 -18.29 15.50 0.69
C GLU A 244 -18.73 14.68 1.92
N ASP A 245 -19.98 14.20 1.96
CA ASP A 245 -20.49 13.36 3.05
C ASP A 245 -20.16 11.86 2.84
N ARG A 246 -19.64 11.49 1.67
CA ARG A 246 -19.34 10.10 1.29
C ARG A 246 -17.89 9.90 0.88
N ILE A 247 -16.97 10.38 1.73
CA ILE A 247 -15.53 10.19 1.54
C ILE A 247 -15.03 9.05 2.43
N ALA A 248 -14.30 8.10 1.85
CA ALA A 248 -13.51 7.12 2.58
C ALA A 248 -12.01 7.34 2.37
N ILE A 249 -11.20 6.97 3.36
CA ILE A 249 -9.74 6.94 3.22
C ILE A 249 -9.21 5.52 3.41
N LEU A 250 -8.23 5.15 2.59
CA LEU A 250 -7.54 3.86 2.58
C LEU A 250 -6.04 4.09 2.66
N ALA A 251 -5.40 3.41 3.59
CA ALA A 251 -3.96 3.46 3.82
C ALA A 251 -3.42 2.03 3.95
N ASP A 252 -2.39 1.71 3.16
CA ASP A 252 -1.71 0.42 3.22
C ASP A 252 -0.38 0.54 3.98
N ASP A 253 0.03 -0.56 4.62
CA ASP A 253 1.34 -0.72 5.26
C ASP A 253 1.72 0.42 6.21
N TRP A 254 2.91 1.00 6.04
CA TRP A 254 3.47 2.04 6.91
C TRP A 254 2.70 3.36 6.86
N SER A 255 1.88 3.59 5.82
CA SER A 255 1.07 4.80 5.73
C SER A 255 -0.05 4.84 6.78
N SER A 256 -0.51 3.66 7.20
CA SER A 256 -1.66 3.48 8.07
C SER A 256 -1.63 4.33 9.34
N SER A 257 -0.47 4.44 9.97
CA SER A 257 -0.36 5.06 11.30
C SER A 257 -0.40 6.58 11.23
N PHE A 258 0.27 7.18 10.24
CA PHE A 258 0.17 8.63 10.06
C PHE A 258 -1.20 9.03 9.50
N VAL A 259 -1.81 8.19 8.66
CA VAL A 259 -3.19 8.40 8.21
C VAL A 259 -4.14 8.35 9.40
N ALA A 260 -4.00 7.36 10.29
CA ALA A 260 -4.79 7.28 11.52
C ALA A 260 -4.67 8.54 12.39
N ARG A 261 -3.47 9.12 12.51
CA ARG A 261 -3.26 10.39 13.21
C ARG A 261 -3.86 11.59 12.46
N GLY A 262 -3.77 11.61 11.13
CA GLY A 262 -4.37 12.66 10.30
C GLY A 262 -5.89 12.69 10.43
N ILE A 263 -6.56 11.54 10.29
CA ILE A 263 -8.02 11.45 10.38
C ILE A 263 -8.56 11.57 11.80
N ALA A 264 -7.74 11.32 12.82
CA ALA A 264 -8.07 11.66 14.20
C ALA A 264 -8.25 13.17 14.40
N LEU A 265 -7.70 14.01 13.52
CA LEU A 265 -7.80 15.47 13.56
C LEU A 265 -8.83 16.02 12.56
N ASP A 266 -9.48 15.18 11.77
CA ASP A 266 -10.33 15.60 10.65
C ASP A 266 -11.62 14.75 10.55
N PRO A 267 -12.81 15.33 10.83
CA PRO A 267 -14.09 14.61 10.87
C PRO A 267 -14.66 14.13 9.54
N ARG A 268 -14.12 14.55 8.39
CA ARG A 268 -14.82 14.51 7.10
C ARG A 268 -15.00 13.12 6.47
N TYR A 269 -14.57 12.07 7.15
CA TYR A 269 -14.60 10.72 6.59
C TYR A 269 -15.87 9.98 7.04
N ALA A 270 -16.53 9.33 6.09
CA ALA A 270 -17.60 8.37 6.35
C ALA A 270 -17.06 6.96 6.65
N ALA A 271 -15.81 6.67 6.25
CA ALA A 271 -15.14 5.41 6.57
C ALA A 271 -13.61 5.55 6.47
N ALA A 272 -12.88 4.77 7.26
CA ALA A 272 -11.43 4.68 7.16
C ALA A 272 -10.94 3.23 7.20
N VAL A 273 -9.91 2.95 6.42
CA VAL A 273 -9.17 1.68 6.43
C VAL A 273 -7.71 2.00 6.74
N CYS A 274 -7.30 1.75 7.98
CA CYS A 274 -5.94 1.98 8.47
C CYS A 274 -5.67 1.15 9.73
N ASP A 275 -4.47 1.25 10.30
CA ASP A 275 -4.05 0.45 11.45
C ASP A 275 -4.60 0.95 12.79
N ALA A 276 -5.43 1.99 12.83
CA ALA A 276 -5.92 2.61 14.07
C ALA A 276 -4.80 3.10 15.03
N GLY A 277 -3.60 3.41 14.52
CA GLY A 277 -2.45 3.78 15.35
C GLY A 277 -1.81 2.61 16.10
N LEU A 278 -2.07 1.35 15.69
CA LEU A 278 -1.47 0.16 16.29
C LEU A 278 0.05 0.17 16.21
N TRP A 279 0.63 0.69 15.12
CA TRP A 279 2.09 0.83 14.99
C TRP A 279 2.68 1.75 16.05
N ASP A 280 2.09 2.93 16.28
CA ASP A 280 2.60 3.90 17.25
C ASP A 280 2.60 3.32 18.68
N ILE A 281 1.56 2.53 19.00
CA ILE A 281 1.50 1.78 20.26
C ILE A 281 2.65 0.77 20.32
N HIS A 282 2.87 0.02 19.24
CA HIS A 282 3.94 -0.98 19.17
C HIS A 282 5.34 -0.34 19.28
N GLU A 283 5.62 0.73 18.55
CA GLU A 283 6.89 1.45 18.58
C GLU A 283 7.18 2.00 19.98
N ARG A 284 6.22 2.70 20.60
CA ARG A 284 6.37 3.22 21.96
C ARG A 284 6.67 2.11 22.96
N VAL A 285 5.99 0.97 22.85
CA VAL A 285 6.24 -0.19 23.71
C VAL A 285 7.64 -0.76 23.46
N PHE A 286 8.05 -0.90 22.20
CA PHE A 286 9.36 -1.39 21.82
C PHE A 286 10.47 -0.51 22.40
N LEU A 287 10.37 0.81 22.19
CA LEU A 287 11.32 1.79 22.73
C LEU A 287 11.32 1.80 24.26
N SER A 288 10.15 1.75 24.88
CA SER A 288 9.99 1.72 26.34
C SER A 288 10.62 0.45 26.95
N ARG A 289 10.50 -0.71 26.30
CA ARG A 289 11.15 -1.97 26.75
C ARG A 289 12.66 -1.91 26.64
N ARG A 290 13.18 -1.24 25.61
CA ARG A 290 14.62 -1.03 25.42
C ARG A 290 15.18 -0.04 26.47
N GLN A 291 14.40 0.98 26.83
CA GLN A 291 14.72 1.90 27.94
C GLN A 291 14.57 1.24 29.32
N ALA A 292 13.57 0.36 29.48
CA ALA A 292 13.25 -0.37 30.71
C ALA A 292 14.05 -1.66 30.91
N ALA A 293 15.23 -1.80 30.28
CA ALA A 293 16.25 -2.75 30.76
C ALA A 293 16.68 -2.50 32.23
N ARG A 294 16.13 -1.45 32.88
CA ARG A 294 16.19 -1.22 34.33
C ARG A 294 14.91 -1.50 35.12
N GLU A 295 13.74 -1.72 34.52
CA GLU A 295 12.49 -1.99 35.27
C GLU A 295 11.62 -3.07 34.60
N ARG A 296 11.33 -4.13 35.37
CA ARG A 296 10.56 -5.30 34.93
C ARG A 296 9.09 -4.94 34.66
N GLY A 297 8.60 -5.32 33.48
CA GLY A 297 7.22 -5.75 33.26
C GLY A 297 6.14 -4.68 33.29
N ARG A 298 5.94 -3.95 32.18
CA ARG A 298 4.65 -3.33 31.86
C ARG A 298 4.08 -3.93 30.56
N VAL A 299 2.84 -4.40 30.67
CA VAL A 299 2.00 -4.82 29.55
C VAL A 299 1.52 -3.55 28.84
N PRO A 300 1.43 -3.52 27.49
CA PRO A 300 0.86 -2.38 26.78
C PRO A 300 -0.54 -2.08 27.30
N ILE A 301 -0.81 -0.83 27.68
CA ILE A 301 -2.16 -0.38 27.97
C ILE A 301 -2.58 0.41 26.74
N ALA A 302 -3.64 0.01 26.02
CA ALA A 302 -4.11 0.81 24.88
C ALA A 302 -4.76 2.16 25.27
N SER A 303 -4.62 2.60 26.53
CA SER A 303 -4.89 3.99 26.93
C SER A 303 -3.99 5.00 26.21
N ASP A 304 -2.91 4.52 25.59
CA ASP A 304 -1.95 5.33 24.83
C ASP A 304 -2.36 5.50 23.34
N GLY A 305 -3.44 4.84 22.90
CA GLY A 305 -4.01 4.96 21.56
C GLY A 305 -4.86 6.21 21.37
N LEU A 306 -4.25 7.40 21.52
CA LEU A 306 -4.94 8.69 21.37
C LEU A 306 -5.62 8.85 20.01
N ALA A 307 -4.98 8.38 18.94
CA ALA A 307 -5.49 8.51 17.58
C ALA A 307 -6.84 7.78 17.42
N ALA A 308 -6.89 6.47 17.71
CA ALA A 308 -8.11 5.68 17.55
C ALA A 308 -9.33 6.21 18.34
N ARG A 309 -9.10 6.87 19.48
CA ARG A 309 -10.16 7.50 20.29
C ARG A 309 -10.77 8.73 19.64
N GLN A 310 -10.03 9.40 18.76
CA GLN A 310 -10.42 10.67 18.14
C GLN A 310 -10.94 10.47 16.71
N ILE A 311 -10.76 9.29 16.13
CA ILE A 311 -11.38 8.92 14.85
C ILE A 311 -12.90 8.84 15.07
N MET A 312 -13.66 9.57 14.25
CA MET A 312 -15.12 9.69 14.38
C MET A 312 -15.91 8.85 13.36
N CYS A 313 -15.21 8.12 12.49
CA CYS A 313 -15.82 7.33 11.43
C CYS A 313 -15.63 5.83 11.65
N PRO A 314 -16.52 4.97 11.11
CA PRO A 314 -16.28 3.54 11.06
C PRO A 314 -14.87 3.20 10.56
N LEU A 315 -14.21 2.26 11.24
CA LEU A 315 -12.79 1.98 11.04
C LEU A 315 -12.57 0.50 10.73
N LEU A 316 -11.87 0.19 9.64
CA LEU A 316 -11.42 -1.15 9.31
C LEU A 316 -9.91 -1.25 9.51
N VAL A 317 -9.51 -2.09 10.47
CA VAL A 317 -8.13 -2.48 10.69
C VAL A 317 -7.86 -3.75 9.89
N ASN A 318 -7.00 -3.65 8.88
CA ASN A 318 -6.59 -4.78 8.05
C ASN A 318 -5.19 -5.23 8.47
N VAL A 319 -5.04 -6.45 8.97
CA VAL A 319 -3.75 -6.98 9.46
C VAL A 319 -3.45 -8.33 8.79
N PRO A 320 -2.29 -8.51 8.16
CA PRO A 320 -1.89 -9.82 7.67
C PRO A 320 -1.63 -10.78 8.83
N GLU A 321 -2.05 -12.04 8.68
CA GLU A 321 -1.84 -13.11 9.66
C GLU A 321 -0.36 -13.29 10.00
N ARG A 322 0.49 -13.13 8.98
CA ARG A 322 1.94 -13.05 9.09
C ARG A 322 2.38 -11.67 8.67
N GLY A 323 2.76 -10.85 9.64
CA GLY A 323 3.32 -9.53 9.40
C GLY A 323 4.11 -9.06 10.61
N TRP A 324 4.42 -7.77 10.62
CA TRP A 324 5.15 -7.14 11.73
C TRP A 324 4.39 -7.26 13.06
N LEU A 325 3.06 -7.20 13.03
CA LEU A 325 2.19 -7.38 14.19
C LEU A 325 1.57 -8.77 14.18
N ARG A 326 1.77 -9.53 15.26
CA ARG A 326 1.10 -10.82 15.41
C ARG A 326 -0.42 -10.64 15.52
N ALA A 327 -1.17 -11.50 14.84
CA ALA A 327 -2.63 -11.49 14.83
C ALA A 327 -3.27 -11.54 16.23
N ASP A 328 -2.69 -12.28 17.17
CA ASP A 328 -3.20 -12.34 18.56
C ASP A 328 -2.96 -11.05 19.36
N ILE A 329 -1.91 -10.30 19.01
CA ILE A 329 -1.66 -8.99 19.61
C ILE A 329 -2.62 -7.97 18.99
N ALA A 330 -2.76 -7.96 17.67
CA ALA A 330 -3.71 -7.11 16.96
C ALA A 330 -5.15 -7.30 17.48
N THR A 331 -5.59 -8.55 17.63
CA THR A 331 -6.93 -8.88 18.16
C THR A 331 -7.17 -8.29 19.54
N ARG A 332 -6.19 -8.39 20.46
CA ARG A 332 -6.31 -7.84 21.80
C ARG A 332 -6.34 -6.31 21.82
N LEU A 333 -5.51 -5.67 21.00
CA LEU A 333 -5.46 -4.22 20.91
C LEU A 333 -6.75 -3.65 20.31
N VAL A 334 -7.26 -4.23 19.21
CA VAL A 334 -8.54 -3.81 18.63
C VAL A 334 -9.71 -4.07 19.58
N ALA A 335 -9.72 -5.19 20.31
CA ALA A 335 -10.75 -5.44 21.34
C ALA A 335 -10.72 -4.38 22.46
N GLN A 336 -9.55 -3.81 22.77
CA GLN A 336 -9.46 -2.69 23.69
C GLN A 336 -9.99 -1.39 23.07
N ILE A 337 -9.58 -1.06 21.84
CA ILE A 337 -10.06 0.12 21.12
C ILE A 337 -11.58 0.09 20.94
N LYS A 338 -12.16 -1.09 20.68
CA LYS A 338 -13.60 -1.28 20.48
C LYS A 338 -14.47 -0.86 21.67
N ARG A 339 -13.90 -0.79 22.88
CA ARG A 339 -14.62 -0.26 24.07
C ARG A 339 -14.90 1.24 23.96
N GLU A 340 -14.12 1.95 23.16
CA GLU A 340 -14.15 3.41 23.01
C GLU A 340 -14.60 3.81 21.61
N HIS A 341 -14.36 2.94 20.62
CA HIS A 341 -14.77 3.11 19.23
C HIS A 341 -15.58 1.88 18.76
N PRO A 342 -16.90 1.82 19.02
CA PRO A 342 -17.71 0.62 18.77
C PRO A 342 -17.72 0.12 17.31
N ASP A 343 -17.62 1.04 16.35
CA ASP A 343 -17.65 0.77 14.90
C ASP A 343 -16.29 0.36 14.29
N ILE A 344 -15.35 -0.06 15.13
CA ILE A 344 -14.09 -0.66 14.66
C ILE A 344 -14.29 -2.14 14.27
N THR A 345 -13.78 -2.48 13.09
CA THR A 345 -13.76 -3.83 12.51
C THR A 345 -12.31 -4.27 12.34
N LEU A 346 -11.97 -5.47 12.79
CA LEU A 346 -10.66 -6.09 12.52
C LEU A 346 -10.84 -7.18 11.47
N LYS A 347 -10.07 -7.10 10.38
CA LYS A 347 -9.90 -8.16 9.40
C LYS A 347 -8.48 -8.71 9.52
N ILE A 348 -8.37 -10.00 9.83
CA ILE A 348 -7.11 -10.73 9.72
C ILE A 348 -7.08 -11.43 8.36
N VAL A 349 -6.07 -11.15 7.55
CA VAL A 349 -5.91 -11.73 6.21
C VAL A 349 -4.95 -12.91 6.30
N SER A 350 -5.44 -14.12 6.03
CA SER A 350 -4.62 -15.32 6.13
C SER A 350 -3.50 -15.34 5.10
N SER A 351 -2.31 -15.74 5.53
CA SER A 351 -1.10 -15.91 4.72
C SER A 351 -1.20 -17.05 3.68
N GLN A 352 -2.24 -17.88 3.77
CA GLN A 352 -2.52 -18.99 2.85
C GLN A 352 -3.50 -18.61 1.74
N CYS A 353 -4.03 -17.39 1.72
CA CYS A 353 -4.82 -16.95 0.58
C CYS A 353 -3.89 -16.76 -0.61
N ALA A 354 -4.21 -17.46 -1.68
CA ALA A 354 -3.62 -17.25 -2.99
C ALA A 354 -3.92 -15.86 -3.57
N ASP A 355 -4.63 -14.96 -2.87
CA ASP A 355 -5.06 -13.69 -3.42
C ASP A 355 -5.04 -12.56 -2.38
N SER A 356 -4.02 -11.68 -2.47
CA SER A 356 -4.07 -10.30 -1.93
C SER A 356 -5.35 -9.57 -2.37
N ARG A 357 -5.87 -9.93 -3.55
CA ARG A 357 -7.17 -9.51 -4.07
C ARG A 357 -8.35 -9.81 -3.15
N ASP A 358 -8.38 -10.95 -2.46
CA ASP A 358 -9.49 -11.25 -1.55
C ASP A 358 -9.57 -10.22 -0.41
N ALA A 359 -8.42 -9.68 -0.01
CA ALA A 359 -8.36 -8.59 0.95
C ALA A 359 -8.84 -7.28 0.34
N ASP A 360 -8.38 -6.92 -0.86
CA ASP A 360 -8.81 -5.68 -1.53
C ASP A 360 -10.30 -5.70 -1.91
N VAL A 361 -10.83 -6.83 -2.39
CA VAL A 361 -12.27 -7.05 -2.64
C VAL A 361 -13.04 -6.81 -1.34
N PHE A 362 -12.63 -7.47 -0.24
CA PHE A 362 -13.29 -7.28 1.05
C PHE A 362 -13.23 -5.82 1.53
N VAL A 363 -12.09 -5.16 1.36
CA VAL A 363 -11.89 -3.75 1.75
C VAL A 363 -12.84 -2.84 0.96
N PHE A 364 -12.93 -3.01 -0.36
CA PHE A 364 -13.81 -2.19 -1.18
C PHE A 364 -15.29 -2.52 -1.00
N ASP A 365 -15.66 -3.79 -0.78
CA ASP A 365 -17.02 -4.18 -0.38
C ASP A 365 -17.39 -3.49 0.95
N TRP A 366 -16.48 -3.49 1.93
CA TRP A 366 -16.69 -2.83 3.21
C TRP A 366 -16.83 -1.31 3.07
N ILE A 367 -15.94 -0.66 2.29
CA ILE A 367 -16.01 0.78 2.02
C ILE A 367 -17.34 1.12 1.33
N ALA A 368 -17.69 0.42 0.25
CA ALA A 368 -18.91 0.67 -0.52
C ALA A 368 -20.16 0.56 0.36
N ASN A 369 -20.22 -0.43 1.26
CA ASN A 369 -21.31 -0.58 2.22
C ASN A 369 -21.41 0.60 3.20
N ARG A 370 -20.27 1.18 3.64
CA ARG A 370 -20.25 2.36 4.51
C ARG A 370 -20.66 3.64 3.77
N LEU A 371 -20.27 3.77 2.51
CA LEU A 371 -20.63 4.93 1.68
C LEU A 371 -22.06 4.83 1.10
N ALA A 372 -22.71 3.69 1.16
CA ALA A 372 -24.08 3.50 0.66
C ALA A 372 -25.17 4.15 1.52
N SER A 373 -24.87 4.50 2.78
CA SER A 373 -25.84 5.11 3.72
C SER A 373 -25.45 6.56 4.02
N PRO A 374 -26.31 7.57 3.77
CA PRO A 374 -26.06 8.90 4.30
C PRO A 374 -26.05 8.85 5.84
N PRO A 375 -25.24 9.67 6.52
CA PRO A 375 -25.24 9.72 7.98
C PRO A 375 -26.67 10.00 8.46
N GLN A 376 -27.17 9.17 9.38
CA GLN A 376 -28.44 9.48 10.04
C GLN A 376 -28.25 10.79 10.79
N SER A 377 -28.88 11.86 10.29
CA SER A 377 -28.98 13.12 10.99
C SER A 377 -29.66 12.87 12.34
N SER A 378 -28.87 12.85 13.41
CA SER A 378 -29.37 12.91 14.78
C SER A 378 -30.13 14.22 14.95
N GLY A 379 -31.45 14.14 14.93
CA GLY A 379 -32.35 15.27 15.19
C GLY A 379 -32.42 15.66 16.67
#